data_AF-A0A348XLA8-F1
#
_entry.id   AF-A0A348XLA8-F1
#
_cell.length_a   1.000
_cell.length_b   1.000
_cell.length_c   1.000
_cell.angle_alpha   90.00
_cell.angle_beta   90.00
_cell.angle_gamma   90.00
#
_symmetry.space_group_name_H-M   'P 1'
#
loop_
_entity.id
_entity.type
_entity.pdbx_description
1 polymer ?
#
loop_
_entity_poly.entity_id
_entity_poly.type
_entity_poly.pdbx_seq_one_letter_code
_entity_poly.pdbx_strand_id
1 'polypeptide(L)' 'MFILNEILRAQKSLHKTGIFHRDVKPGNIILCIDCRVVIIDFGLAHILDFSITETTIS' A
#
# COMPACT_ATOMS: atom_id res chain seq x y z
N MET A 1 -3.86 5.43 19.88
CA MET A 1 -4.67 5.30 18.65
C MET A 1 -4.20 4.05 17.88
N PHE A 2 -4.71 2.86 18.20
CA PHE A 2 -4.16 1.57 17.73
C PHE A 2 -4.41 1.29 16.24
N ILE A 3 -5.63 1.53 15.76
CA ILE A 3 -6.04 1.22 14.38
C ILE A 3 -5.24 2.04 13.36
N LEU A 4 -5.03 3.34 13.61
CA LEU A 4 -4.25 4.20 12.71
C LEU A 4 -2.81 3.69 12.55
N ASN A 5 -2.18 3.26 13.64
CA ASN A 5 -0.81 2.75 13.58
C ASN A 5 -0.72 1.50 12.70
N GLU A 6 -1.67 0.58 12.81
CA GLU A 6 -1.69 -0.63 11.98
C GLU A 6 -1.98 -0.33 10.50
N ILE A 7 -2.85 0.64 10.21
CA ILE A 7 -3.06 1.15 8.84
C ILE A 7 -1.76 1.72 8.27
N LEU A 8 -1.03 2.55 9.04
CA LEU A 8 0.23 3.14 8.61
C LEU A 8 1.31 2.08 8.38
N ARG A 9 1.35 1.02 9.19
CA ARG A 9 2.27 -0.11 8.99
C ARG A 9 1.94 -0.88 7.72
N ALA A 10 0.65 -1.15 7.45
CA ALA A 10 0.22 -1.80 6.21
C ALA A 10 0.57 -0.95 4.98
N GLN A 11 0.31 0.36 5.01
CA GLN A 11 0.69 1.30 3.95
C GLN A 11 2.22 1.32 3.73
N LYS A 12 3.00 1.36 4.80
CA LYS A 12 4.47 1.30 4.71
C LYS A 12 4.94 0.01 4.04
N SER A 13 4.29 -1.12 4.30
CA SER A 13 4.62 -2.39 3.64
C SER A 13 4.29 -2.37 2.15
N LEU A 14 3.16 -1.79 1.74
CA LEU A 14 2.80 -1.60 0.33
C LEU A 14 3.80 -0.70 -0.40
N HIS A 15 4.18 0.42 0.21
CA HIS A 15 5.14 1.34 -0.41
C HIS A 15 6.52 0.69 -0.62
N LYS A 16 6.95 -0.21 0.27
CA LYS A 16 8.20 -0.97 0.09
C LYS A 16 8.18 -1.89 -1.13
N THR A 17 7.00 -2.33 -1.57
CA THR A 17 6.83 -3.12 -2.78
C THR A 17 6.52 -2.25 -4.01
N GLY A 18 6.63 -0.92 -3.90
CA GLY A 18 6.30 0.01 -4.97
C GLY A 18 4.80 0.20 -5.21
N ILE A 19 3.93 -0.32 -4.33
CA ILE A 19 2.47 -0.24 -4.49
C ILE A 19 1.93 0.93 -3.67
N PHE A 20 1.23 1.83 -4.32
CA PHE A 20 0.47 2.91 -3.69
C PHE A 20 -1.03 2.58 -3.79
N HIS A 21 -1.72 2.44 -2.65
CA HIS A 21 -3.15 2.06 -2.65
C HIS A 21 -4.06 3.15 -3.22
N ARG A 22 -3.77 4.42 -2.92
CA ARG A 22 -4.51 5.65 -3.31
C ARG A 22 -5.96 5.78 -2.85
N ASP A 23 -6.65 4.72 -2.44
CA ASP A 23 -8.02 4.77 -1.91
C ASP A 23 -8.14 4.21 -0.48
N VAL A 24 -7.43 4.81 0.48
CA VAL A 24 -7.46 4.36 1.88
C VAL A 24 -8.62 5.02 2.61
N LYS A 25 -9.64 4.21 2.95
CA LYS A 25 -10.83 4.62 3.69
C LYS A 25 -11.32 3.46 4.56
N PRO A 26 -12.14 3.70 5.60
CA PRO A 26 -12.65 2.63 6.46
C PRO A 26 -13.32 1.47 5.71
N GLY A 27 -14.03 1.75 4.60
CA GLY A 27 -14.65 0.72 3.76
C GLY A 27 -13.66 -0.23 3.06
N ASN A 28 -12.40 0.18 2.93
CA ASN A 28 -11.32 -0.62 2.32
C ASN A 28 -10.37 -1.22 3.37
N ILE A 29 -10.80 -1.25 4.64
CA ILE A 29 -10.02 -1.74 5.78
C ILE A 29 -10.80 -2.84 6.48
N ILE A 30 -10.25 -4.05 6.48
CA ILE A 30 -10.77 -5.17 7.28
C ILE A 30 -10.00 -5.23 8.60
N LEU A 31 -10.75 -5.24 9.70
CA LEU A 31 -10.23 -5.52 11.04
C LEU A 31 -10.42 -7.00 11.35
N CYS A 32 -9.32 -7.70 11.58
CA CYS A 32 -9.35 -9.10 11.99
C CYS A 32 -9.54 -9.23 13.51
N ILE A 33 -10.03 -10.40 13.96
CA ILE A 33 -10.24 -10.70 15.39
C ILE A 33 -8.96 -10.66 16.22
N ASP A 34 -7.80 -10.82 15.59
CA ASP A 34 -6.47 -10.78 16.20
C ASP A 34 -5.82 -9.39 16.09
N CYS A 35 -6.63 -8.35 15.92
CA CYS A 35 -6.23 -6.95 15.81
C CYS A 35 -5.35 -6.61 14.60
N ARG A 36 -5.21 -7.50 13.62
CA ARG A 36 -4.56 -7.19 12.35
C ARG A 36 -5.45 -6.33 11.46
N VAL A 37 -4.81 -5.44 10.70
CA VAL A 37 -5.43 -4.65 9.64
C VAL A 37 -5.06 -5.25 8.29
N VAL A 38 -6.07 -5.48 7.45
CA VAL A 38 -5.91 -5.86 6.05
C VAL A 38 -6.49 -4.75 5.18
N ILE A 39 -5.70 -4.27 4.22
CA ILE A 39 -6.14 -3.29 3.22
C ILE A 39 -6.63 -4.06 2.00
N ILE A 40 -7.82 -3.72 1.51
CA ILE A 40 -8.49 -4.36 0.37
C ILE A 40 -8.82 -3.33 -0.71
N ASP A 41 -9.23 -3.81 -1.88
CA ASP A 41 -9.65 -3.01 -3.03
C ASP A 41 -8.54 -2.14 -3.63
N PHE A 42 -7.66 -2.79 -4.40
CA PHE A 42 -6.57 -2.16 -5.13
C PHE A 42 -7.01 -1.63 -6.51
N GLY A 43 -8.31 -1.43 -6.75
CA GLY A 43 -8.82 -0.97 -8.05
C GLY A 43 -8.24 0.39 -8.49
N LEU A 44 -7.85 1.23 -7.52
CA LEU A 44 -7.18 2.51 -7.75
C LEU A 44 -5.68 2.46 -7.42
N ALA A 45 -5.10 1.29 -7.19
CA ALA A 45 -3.68 1.21 -6.85
C ALA A 45 -2.79 1.65 -8.02
N HIS A 46 -1.56 2.07 -7.69
CA HIS A 46 -0.52 2.37 -8.65
C HIS A 46 0.75 1.59 -8.28
N ILE A 47 1.35 0.94 -9.26
CA ILE A 47 2.60 0.19 -9.11
C ILE A 47 3.70 1.02 -9.74
N LEU A 48 4.74 1.32 -8.97
CA LEU A 48 5.95 1.91 -9.51
C LEU A 48 6.69 0.86 -10.34
N ASP A 49 6.69 1.06 -11.65
CA ASP A 49 7.66 0.40 -12.51
C ASP A 49 9.03 1.04 -12.29
N PHE A 50 9.90 0.37 -11.54
CA PHE A 50 11.33 0.67 -11.53
C PHE A 50 11.98 0.14 -12.82
N SER A 51 11.41 0.43 -13.99
CA SER A 51 12.21 0.41 -15.21
C SER A 51 13.19 1.56 -15.08
N ILE A 52 14.39 1.25 -14.60
CA ILE A 52 15.57 2.10 -14.76
C ILE A 52 15.56 2.45 -16.24
N THR A 53 15.32 3.71 -16.59
CA THR A 53 15.69 4.19 -17.91
C THR A 53 17.21 4.04 -17.96
N GLU A 54 17.68 2.90 -18.50
CA GLU A 54 19.01 2.80 -19.07
C GLU A 54 19.05 3.83 -20.20
N THR A 55 19.37 5.07 -19.83
CA THR A 55 19.92 6.02 -20.76
C THR A 55 21.29 5.47 -21.14
N THR A 56 21.27 4.50 -22.07
CA THR A 56 22.46 4.10 -22.82
C THR A 56 22.96 5.37 -23.49
N ILE A 57 24.01 5.93 -22.92
CA ILE A 57 24.81 6.96 -23.56
C ILE A 57 25.48 6.24 -24.73
N SER A 58 24.92 6.39 -25.92
CA SER A 58 25.59 6.10 -27.19
C SER A 58 26.22 7.36 -27.74
#